data_AF-A0A7Y9EQD3-F1
#
_entry.id   AF-A0A7Y9EQD3-F1
#
_cell.length_a   1.000
_cell.length_b   1.000
_cell.length_c   1.000
_cell.angle_alpha   90.00
_cell.angle_beta   90.00
_cell.angle_gamma   90.00
#
_symmetry.space_group_name_H-M   'P 1'
#
loop_
_entity.id
_entity.type
_entity.pdbx_description
1 polymer ?
#
loop_
_entity_poly.entity_id
_entity_poly.type
_entity_poly.pdbx_seq_one_letter_code
_entity_poly.pdbx_strand_id
1 'polypeptide(L)'
;MPEPVPFFPPPGPSADTDDLACDLIHDLAELRQADRRRTVTRTAFAAGFVLIGAALAAPVVAQVPPRQLGTALVAALAVAAVVGLCGDAWHSLTRCYELIRGDGPGARRRIVRRWYAPGSTVWRADPKPWHGPLAVLGWVADPACRVPWALVYDGTPSTCGGAALWLPLDELAPHPTSPRPVPGFEVVV
;
A
#
# COMPACT_ATOMS: atom_id res chain seq x y z
N MET A 1 -37.76 44.10 -28.20
CA MET A 1 -37.27 42.95 -28.98
C MET A 1 -36.32 42.17 -28.08
N PRO A 2 -36.58 40.90 -27.75
CA PRO A 2 -35.68 40.08 -26.94
C PRO A 2 -34.51 39.57 -27.80
N GLU A 3 -33.28 39.64 -27.26
CA GLU A 3 -32.07 39.09 -27.88
C GLU A 3 -32.09 37.55 -27.91
N PRO A 4 -31.55 36.90 -28.96
CA PRO A 4 -31.44 35.45 -29.03
C PRO A 4 -30.33 34.94 -28.10
N VAL A 5 -30.68 33.99 -27.22
CA VAL A 5 -29.74 33.30 -26.34
C VAL A 5 -28.88 32.33 -27.17
N PRO A 6 -27.54 32.32 -27.03
CA PRO A 6 -26.69 31.38 -27.75
C PRO A 6 -26.95 29.94 -27.31
N PHE A 7 -27.27 29.08 -28.28
CA PHE A 7 -27.38 27.64 -28.11
C PHE A 7 -25.98 27.05 -27.94
N PHE A 8 -25.63 26.64 -26.72
CA PHE A 8 -24.45 25.81 -26.48
C PHE A 8 -24.82 24.35 -26.72
N PRO A 9 -24.20 23.65 -27.68
CA PRO A 9 -24.39 22.21 -27.83
C PRO A 9 -23.89 21.49 -26.56
N PRO A 10 -24.52 20.38 -26.15
CA PRO A 10 -24.07 19.60 -25.00
C PRO A 10 -22.62 19.13 -25.24
N PRO A 11 -21.78 19.11 -24.19
CA PRO A 11 -20.42 18.59 -24.31
C PRO A 11 -20.50 17.14 -24.81
N GLY A 12 -19.88 16.87 -25.96
CA GLY A 12 -19.71 15.51 -26.47
C GLY A 12 -18.90 14.68 -25.47
N PRO A 13 -19.05 13.34 -25.47
CA PRO A 13 -18.23 12.47 -24.63
C PRO A 13 -16.75 12.72 -24.94
N SER A 14 -16.02 13.24 -23.97
CA SER A 14 -14.59 13.51 -24.07
C SER A 14 -13.84 12.19 -24.21
N ALA A 15 -13.18 12.01 -25.37
CA ALA A 15 -12.41 10.84 -25.75
C ALA A 15 -11.28 10.47 -24.75
N ASP A 16 -10.88 11.38 -23.86
CA ASP A 16 -9.83 11.17 -22.85
C ASP A 16 -10.18 10.14 -21.76
N THR A 17 -11.46 9.85 -21.53
CA THR A 17 -11.88 8.99 -20.39
C THR A 17 -11.59 7.51 -20.66
N ASP A 18 -11.70 7.09 -21.91
CA ASP A 18 -11.44 5.71 -22.33
C ASP A 18 -9.94 5.42 -22.41
N ASP A 19 -9.12 6.42 -22.77
CA ASP A 19 -7.67 6.32 -22.82
C ASP A 19 -7.08 6.23 -21.40
N LEU A 20 -7.58 7.03 -20.45
CA LEU A 20 -7.14 6.97 -19.05
C LEU A 20 -7.52 5.64 -18.37
N ALA A 21 -8.69 5.08 -18.72
CA ALA A 21 -9.11 3.78 -18.23
C ALA A 21 -8.22 2.65 -18.79
N CYS A 22 -7.83 2.75 -20.06
CA CYS A 22 -6.90 1.80 -20.68
C CYS A 22 -5.51 1.84 -20.03
N ASP A 23 -4.96 3.04 -19.78
CA ASP A 23 -3.67 3.20 -19.11
C ASP A 23 -3.70 2.65 -17.67
N LEU A 24 -4.77 2.89 -16.91
CA LEU A 24 -4.92 2.34 -15.56
C LEU A 24 -5.02 0.81 -15.57
N ILE A 25 -5.74 0.24 -16.55
CA ILE A 25 -5.85 -1.23 -16.71
C ILE A 25 -4.49 -1.82 -17.09
N HIS A 26 -3.72 -1.13 -17.93
CA HIS A 26 -2.37 -1.53 -18.31
C HIS A 26 -1.41 -1.54 -17.11
N ASP A 27 -1.40 -0.47 -16.32
CA ASP A 27 -0.59 -0.36 -15.10
C ASP A 27 -0.96 -1.45 -14.06
N LEU A 28 -2.25 -1.72 -13.89
CA LEU A 28 -2.71 -2.80 -12.99
C LEU A 28 -2.31 -4.18 -13.50
N ALA A 29 -2.30 -4.40 -14.82
CA ALA A 29 -1.83 -5.64 -15.41
C ALA A 29 -0.32 -5.81 -15.21
N GLU A 30 0.46 -4.74 -15.37
CA GLU A 30 1.90 -4.75 -15.16
C GLU A 30 2.27 -4.98 -13.69
N LEU A 31 1.58 -4.33 -12.76
CA LEU A 31 1.75 -4.56 -11.31
C LEU A 31 1.42 -6.01 -10.92
N ARG A 32 0.33 -6.58 -11.45
CA ARG A 32 -0.01 -7.99 -11.22
C ARG A 32 1.04 -8.94 -11.80
N GLN A 33 1.64 -8.58 -12.94
CA GLN A 33 2.67 -9.39 -13.58
C GLN A 33 3.99 -9.34 -12.81
N ALA A 34 4.36 -8.18 -12.28
CA ALA A 34 5.53 -8.00 -11.41
C ALA A 34 5.37 -8.77 -10.08
N ASP A 35 4.18 -8.73 -9.48
CA ASP A 35 3.90 -9.43 -8.21
C ASP A 35 3.86 -10.96 -8.40
N ARG A 36 3.32 -11.44 -9.53
CA ARG A 36 3.45 -12.84 -9.93
C ARG A 36 4.91 -13.27 -10.09
N ARG A 37 5.77 -12.46 -10.71
CA ARG A 37 7.21 -12.78 -10.86
C ARG A 37 7.93 -12.87 -9.51
N ARG A 38 7.62 -11.98 -8.57
CA ARG A 38 8.19 -12.02 -7.19
C ARG A 38 7.71 -13.24 -6.40
N THR A 39 6.46 -13.62 -6.59
CA THR A 39 5.90 -14.82 -5.95
C THR A 39 6.53 -16.08 -6.52
N VAL A 40 6.64 -16.17 -7.86
CA VAL A 40 7.27 -17.31 -8.57
C VAL A 40 8.74 -17.46 -8.21
N THR A 41 9.49 -16.37 -8.09
CA THR A 41 10.91 -16.44 -7.69
C THR A 41 11.06 -16.92 -6.24
N ARG A 42 10.25 -16.42 -5.31
CA ARG A 42 10.24 -16.91 -3.92
C ARG A 42 9.83 -18.38 -3.81
N THR A 43 8.81 -18.81 -4.53
CA THR A 43 8.38 -20.21 -4.54
C THR A 43 9.42 -21.11 -5.21
N ALA A 44 10.12 -20.63 -6.25
CA ALA A 44 11.22 -21.37 -6.88
C ALA A 44 12.42 -21.56 -5.93
N PHE A 45 12.82 -20.52 -5.19
CA PHE A 45 13.88 -20.65 -4.17
C PHE A 45 13.45 -21.56 -3.01
N ALA A 46 12.21 -21.45 -2.55
CA ALA A 46 11.67 -22.33 -1.52
C ALA A 46 11.63 -23.80 -2.00
N ALA A 47 11.18 -24.05 -3.23
CA ALA A 47 11.16 -25.37 -3.84
C ALA A 47 12.57 -25.94 -3.99
N GLY A 48 13.55 -25.12 -4.39
CA GLY A 48 14.96 -25.51 -4.45
C GLY A 48 15.51 -25.93 -3.08
N PHE A 49 15.23 -25.16 -2.03
CA PHE A 49 15.63 -25.52 -0.65
C PHE A 49 14.96 -26.80 -0.16
N VAL A 50 13.67 -26.99 -0.48
CA VAL A 50 12.95 -28.23 -0.14
C VAL A 50 13.54 -29.43 -0.88
N LEU A 51 13.88 -29.29 -2.17
CA LEU A 51 14.52 -30.35 -2.95
C LEU A 51 15.91 -30.71 -2.40
N ILE A 52 16.72 -29.71 -2.05
CA ILE A 52 18.03 -29.91 -1.43
C ILE A 52 17.88 -30.62 -0.07
N GLY A 53 16.94 -30.15 0.76
CA GLY A 53 16.63 -30.78 2.05
C GLY A 53 16.13 -32.22 1.90
N ALA A 54 15.28 -32.49 0.91
CA ALA A 54 14.77 -33.83 0.62
C ALA A 54 15.88 -34.76 0.09
N ALA A 55 16.77 -34.27 -0.77
CA ALA A 55 17.91 -35.05 -1.28
C ALA A 55 18.89 -35.42 -0.16
N LEU A 56 19.13 -34.51 0.78
CA LEU A 56 19.96 -34.77 1.96
C LEU A 56 19.29 -35.70 2.98
N ALA A 57 17.96 -35.66 3.08
CA ALA A 57 17.19 -36.53 3.98
C ALA A 57 16.89 -37.92 3.39
N ALA A 58 17.05 -38.11 2.08
CA ALA A 58 16.76 -39.36 1.35
C ALA A 58 17.31 -40.64 2.01
N PRO A 59 18.57 -40.73 2.48
CA PRO A 59 19.07 -41.94 3.11
C PRO A 59 18.39 -42.27 4.46
N VAL A 60 17.91 -41.25 5.18
CA VAL A 60 17.20 -41.41 6.46
C VAL A 60 15.73 -41.80 6.21
N VAL A 61 15.10 -41.19 5.21
CA VAL A 61 13.71 -41.44 4.80
C VAL A 61 13.48 -42.88 4.34
N ALA A 62 14.49 -43.50 3.71
CA ALA A 62 14.42 -44.90 3.27
C ALA A 62 14.30 -45.92 4.42
N GLN A 63 14.63 -45.54 5.65
CA GLN A 63 14.57 -46.42 6.83
C GLN A 63 13.32 -46.21 7.70
N VAL A 64 12.47 -45.24 7.37
CA VAL A 64 11.34 -44.82 8.20
C VAL A 64 10.03 -45.42 7.68
N PRO A 65 9.17 -46.00 8.54
CA PRO A 65 7.89 -46.55 8.11
C PRO A 65 6.98 -45.48 7.47
N PRO A 66 6.21 -45.80 6.42
CA PRO A 66 5.50 -44.82 5.58
C PRO A 66 4.46 -43.97 6.32
N ARG A 67 3.88 -44.50 7.42
CA ARG A 67 2.98 -43.73 8.29
C ARG A 67 3.70 -42.59 9.04
N GLN A 68 4.96 -42.80 9.42
CA GLN A 68 5.79 -41.77 10.05
C GLN A 68 6.22 -40.70 9.03
N LEU A 69 6.43 -41.07 7.77
CA LEU A 69 6.69 -40.11 6.69
C LEU A 69 5.48 -39.21 6.41
N GLY A 70 4.27 -39.77 6.34
CA GLY A 70 3.06 -38.98 6.14
C GLY A 70 2.82 -37.97 7.26
N THR A 71 2.99 -38.39 8.52
CA THR A 71 2.87 -37.50 9.68
C THR A 71 3.97 -36.44 9.72
N ALA A 72 5.22 -36.80 9.40
CA ALA A 72 6.32 -35.84 9.29
C ALA A 72 6.10 -34.80 8.19
N LEU A 73 5.57 -35.20 7.03
CA LEU A 73 5.30 -34.29 5.92
C LEU A 73 4.16 -33.30 6.24
N VAL A 74 3.08 -33.79 6.86
CA VAL A 74 2.00 -32.92 7.35
C VAL A 74 2.51 -31.95 8.40
N ALA A 75 3.34 -32.42 9.34
CA ALA A 75 3.97 -31.55 10.34
C ALA A 75 4.87 -30.49 9.69
N ALA A 76 5.68 -30.88 8.71
CA ALA A 76 6.55 -29.95 7.97
C ALA A 76 5.74 -28.89 7.20
N LEU A 77 4.66 -29.27 6.53
CA LEU A 77 3.76 -28.34 5.85
C LEU A 77 3.05 -27.40 6.84
N ALA A 78 2.60 -27.91 7.99
CA ALA A 78 1.99 -27.10 9.03
C ALA A 78 2.99 -26.06 9.59
N VAL A 79 4.23 -26.48 9.86
CA VAL A 79 5.30 -25.56 10.29
C VAL A 79 5.58 -24.52 9.21
N ALA A 80 5.71 -24.92 7.94
CA ALA A 80 5.93 -23.99 6.84
C ALA A 80 4.78 -22.98 6.70
N ALA A 81 3.54 -23.42 6.83
CA ALA A 81 2.36 -22.55 6.80
C ALA A 81 2.36 -21.55 7.97
N VAL A 82 2.67 -22.00 9.19
CA VAL A 82 2.78 -21.13 10.36
C VAL A 82 3.90 -20.10 10.18
N VAL A 83 5.08 -20.52 9.71
CA VAL A 83 6.21 -19.63 9.44
C VAL A 83 5.84 -18.57 8.38
N GLY A 84 5.15 -18.98 7.30
CA GLY A 84 4.65 -18.06 6.28
C GLY A 84 3.67 -17.04 6.87
N LEU A 85 2.67 -17.49 7.61
CA LEU A 85 1.68 -16.63 8.27
C LEU A 85 2.32 -15.67 9.28
N CYS A 86 3.28 -16.15 10.08
CA CYS A 86 4.03 -15.30 11.00
C CYS A 86 4.87 -14.26 10.26
N GLY A 87 5.49 -14.64 9.13
CA GLY A 87 6.23 -13.71 8.27
C GLY A 87 5.34 -12.61 7.70
N ASP A 88 4.16 -12.96 7.18
CA ASP A 88 3.20 -11.99 6.65
C ASP A 88 2.64 -11.08 7.74
N ALA A 89 2.30 -11.64 8.90
CA ALA A 89 1.87 -10.88 10.07
C ALA A 89 2.96 -9.91 10.54
N TRP A 90 4.21 -10.36 10.60
CA TRP A 90 5.36 -9.54 10.98
C TRP A 90 5.60 -8.41 9.99
N HIS A 91 5.55 -8.71 8.68
CA HIS A 91 5.73 -7.72 7.63
C HIS A 91 4.64 -6.63 7.68
N SER A 92 3.38 -7.05 7.87
CA SER A 92 2.25 -6.15 8.08
C SER A 92 2.45 -5.23 9.28
N LEU A 93 2.91 -5.78 10.42
CA LEU A 93 3.22 -5.00 11.61
C LEU A 93 4.34 -3.97 11.34
N THR A 94 5.43 -4.37 10.70
CA THR A 94 6.53 -3.44 10.39
C THR A 94 6.15 -2.34 9.40
N ARG A 95 5.17 -2.59 8.51
CA ARG A 95 4.64 -1.58 7.58
C ARG A 95 3.74 -0.56 8.27
N CYS A 96 2.98 -0.99 9.28
CA CYS A 96 1.99 -0.15 9.94
C CYS A 96 2.54 0.56 11.19
N TYR A 97 3.56 -0.01 11.83
CA TYR A 97 4.06 0.48 13.11
C TYR A 97 5.53 0.85 13.03
N GLU A 98 5.90 1.82 13.85
CA GLU A 98 7.27 2.27 14.07
C GLU A 98 7.62 2.10 15.54
N LEU A 99 8.85 1.65 15.79
CA LEU A 99 9.38 1.48 17.14
C LEU A 99 10.16 2.75 17.49
N ILE A 100 9.52 3.65 18.24
CA ILE A 100 10.19 4.85 18.73
C ILE A 100 10.98 4.46 19.97
N ARG A 101 12.29 4.74 19.94
CA ARG A 101 13.16 4.62 21.11
C ARG A 101 13.15 5.98 21.80
N GLY A 102 12.77 6.02 23.07
CA GLY A 102 12.94 7.24 23.86
C GLY A 102 14.43 7.59 23.96
N ASP A 103 14.74 8.87 24.14
CA ASP A 103 16.11 9.30 24.42
C ASP A 103 16.36 9.30 25.93
N GLY A 104 17.46 8.67 26.36
CA GLY A 104 17.94 8.69 27.75
C GLY A 104 18.12 7.31 28.43
N PRO A 105 18.84 7.27 29.56
CA PRO A 105 19.04 6.05 30.34
C PRO A 105 17.70 5.59 30.93
N GLY A 106 17.21 4.43 30.50
CA GLY A 106 15.88 3.90 30.86
C GLY A 106 14.81 4.03 29.77
N ALA A 107 15.20 4.46 28.56
CA ALA A 107 14.32 4.61 27.41
C ALA A 107 13.38 3.41 27.17
N ARG A 108 12.08 3.63 27.40
CA ARG A 108 11.04 2.66 27.09
C ARG A 108 10.80 2.66 25.58
N ARG A 109 10.84 1.48 24.97
CA ARG A 109 10.45 1.31 23.57
C ARG A 109 8.95 1.48 23.46
N ARG A 110 8.49 2.39 22.60
CA ARG A 110 7.06 2.57 22.32
C ARG A 110 6.78 2.16 20.89
N ILE A 111 5.81 1.27 20.72
CA ILE A 111 5.27 0.91 19.41
C ILE A 111 4.20 1.96 19.10
N VAL A 112 4.38 2.70 18.01
CA VAL A 112 3.44 3.75 17.56
C VAL A 112 3.03 3.45 16.14
N ARG A 113 1.75 3.61 15.80
CA ARG A 113 1.28 3.44 14.43
C ARG A 113 1.80 4.60 13.57
N ARG A 114 2.35 4.31 12.40
CA ARG A 114 2.77 5.33 11.43
C ARG A 114 1.53 6.11 10.99
N TRP A 115 1.62 7.43 10.94
CA TRP A 115 0.49 8.28 10.56
C TRP A 115 0.07 8.11 9.09
N TYR A 116 0.96 7.59 8.25
CA TYR A 116 0.72 7.19 6.86
C TYR A 116 0.55 5.67 6.68
N ALA A 117 0.24 4.92 7.75
CA ALA A 117 -0.06 3.50 7.64
C ALA A 117 -1.41 3.26 6.93
N PRO A 118 -1.58 2.17 6.16
CA PRO A 118 -2.86 1.83 5.54
C PRO A 118 -4.02 1.86 6.53
N GLY A 119 -5.11 2.51 6.15
CA GLY A 119 -6.29 2.77 6.99
C GLY A 119 -6.19 4.02 7.87
N SER A 120 -5.13 4.84 7.74
CA SER A 120 -5.07 6.15 8.39
C SER A 120 -5.78 7.21 7.57
N THR A 121 -6.17 8.29 8.24
CA THR A 121 -6.68 9.50 7.59
C THR A 121 -5.58 10.56 7.62
N VAL A 122 -5.28 11.12 6.46
CA VAL A 122 -4.27 12.16 6.27
C VAL A 122 -4.88 13.34 5.52
N TRP A 123 -4.14 14.44 5.47
CA TRP A 123 -4.53 15.67 4.79
C TRP A 123 -3.43 16.05 3.81
N ARG A 124 -3.74 16.91 2.84
CA ARG A 124 -2.68 17.58 2.08
C ARG A 124 -1.98 18.58 2.99
N ALA A 125 -0.66 18.71 2.82
CA ALA A 125 0.15 19.65 3.58
C ALA A 125 -0.23 21.12 3.30
N ASP A 126 -0.70 21.41 2.08
CA ASP A 126 -1.32 22.68 1.69
C ASP A 126 -2.78 22.46 1.24
N PRO A 127 -3.71 22.31 2.19
CA PRO A 127 -5.10 22.01 1.87
C PRO A 127 -5.81 23.27 1.39
N LYS A 128 -6.38 23.21 0.18
CA LYS A 128 -7.34 24.24 -0.26
C LYS A 128 -8.67 24.05 0.48
N PRO A 129 -9.53 25.07 0.61
CA PRO A 129 -10.77 24.99 1.40
C PRO A 129 -11.72 23.85 1.03
N TRP A 130 -11.67 23.38 -0.21
CA TRP A 130 -12.49 22.27 -0.72
C TRP A 130 -11.81 20.90 -0.62
N HIS A 131 -10.61 20.82 -0.06
CA HIS A 131 -9.92 19.54 0.14
C HIS A 131 -10.38 18.90 1.44
N GLY A 132 -10.95 17.70 1.31
CA GLY A 132 -11.33 16.87 2.43
C GLY A 132 -10.20 15.97 2.96
N PRO A 133 -10.50 15.19 4.00
CA PRO A 133 -9.61 14.15 4.48
C PRO A 133 -9.36 13.07 3.42
N LEU A 134 -8.15 12.52 3.41
CA LEU A 134 -7.72 11.45 2.51
C LEU A 134 -7.51 10.16 3.30
N ALA A 135 -8.00 9.04 2.80
CA ALA A 135 -7.74 7.71 3.35
C ALA A 135 -6.47 7.12 2.73
N VAL A 136 -5.51 6.71 3.56
CA VAL A 136 -4.31 6.02 3.08
C VAL A 136 -4.63 4.55 2.80
N LEU A 137 -4.40 4.12 1.58
CA LEU A 137 -4.58 2.72 1.15
C LEU A 137 -3.27 1.94 1.21
N GLY A 138 -2.13 2.60 1.02
CA GLY A 138 -0.83 1.99 0.93
C GLY A 138 0.29 3.00 1.01
N TRP A 139 1.52 2.54 1.19
CA TRP A 139 2.70 3.38 1.05
C TRP A 139 3.88 2.56 0.53
N VAL A 140 4.82 3.26 -0.10
CA VAL A 140 6.05 2.69 -0.64
C VAL A 140 7.23 3.60 -0.32
N ALA A 141 8.33 3.02 0.15
CA ALA A 141 9.63 3.67 0.16
C ALA A 141 10.52 2.89 -0.81
N ASP A 142 10.72 3.46 -2.00
CA ASP A 142 11.72 2.97 -2.95
C ASP A 142 13.04 3.69 -2.66
N PRO A 143 14.17 2.99 -2.46
CA PRO A 143 15.48 3.63 -2.33
C PRO A 143 15.89 4.47 -3.55
N ALA A 144 15.29 4.25 -4.72
CA ALA A 144 15.49 5.10 -5.89
C ALA A 144 14.77 6.46 -5.79
N CYS A 145 13.72 6.56 -4.95
CA CYS A 145 13.00 7.80 -4.69
C CYS A 145 13.63 8.58 -3.54
N ARG A 146 13.69 9.91 -3.66
CA ARG A 146 14.20 10.78 -2.58
C ARG A 146 13.29 10.83 -1.36
N VAL A 147 11.99 10.63 -1.56
CA VAL A 147 10.95 10.66 -0.53
C VAL A 147 10.03 9.46 -0.68
N PRO A 148 9.49 8.92 0.43
CA PRO A 148 8.46 7.89 0.39
C PRO A 148 7.14 8.44 -0.17
N TRP A 149 6.31 7.55 -0.69
CA TRP A 149 5.03 7.88 -1.32
C TRP A 149 3.90 7.11 -0.65
N ALA A 150 2.70 7.70 -0.59
CA ALA A 150 1.48 7.08 -0.11
C ALA A 150 0.41 7.06 -1.20
N LEU A 151 -0.27 5.92 -1.31
CA LEU A 151 -1.48 5.78 -2.12
C LEU A 151 -2.66 6.23 -1.27
N VAL A 152 -3.35 7.27 -1.72
CA VAL A 152 -4.44 7.90 -0.99
C VAL A 152 -5.72 7.93 -1.81
N TYR A 153 -6.85 7.97 -1.12
CA TYR A 153 -8.18 8.06 -1.73
C TYR A 153 -9.01 9.10 -1.00
N ASP A 154 -9.65 9.99 -1.73
CA ASP A 154 -10.43 11.11 -1.18
C ASP A 154 -11.90 10.76 -0.91
N GLY A 155 -12.32 9.51 -1.16
CA GLY A 155 -13.69 9.06 -0.93
C GLY A 155 -14.65 9.43 -2.07
N THR A 156 -14.20 10.08 -3.15
CA THR A 156 -15.07 10.32 -4.30
C THR A 156 -15.41 8.99 -4.99
N PRO A 157 -16.71 8.65 -5.13
CA PRO A 157 -17.09 7.38 -5.72
C PRO A 157 -16.54 7.27 -7.15
N SER A 158 -16.20 6.06 -7.57
CA SER A 158 -15.61 5.81 -8.90
C SER A 158 -16.50 6.31 -10.05
N THR A 159 -17.81 6.37 -9.84
CA THR A 159 -18.79 6.93 -10.78
C THR A 159 -18.64 8.43 -11.03
N CYS A 160 -17.90 9.13 -10.15
CA CYS A 160 -17.57 10.55 -10.29
C CYS A 160 -16.11 10.77 -10.72
N GLY A 161 -15.40 9.72 -11.17
CA GLY A 161 -14.00 9.80 -11.57
C GLY A 161 -13.01 9.75 -10.39
N GLY A 162 -13.48 9.39 -9.19
CA GLY A 162 -12.61 9.28 -8.02
C GLY A 162 -11.63 8.12 -8.15
N ALA A 163 -10.34 8.44 -8.22
CA ALA A 163 -9.26 7.49 -8.31
C ALA A 163 -8.34 7.57 -7.09
N ALA A 164 -7.71 6.45 -6.75
CA ALA A 164 -6.62 6.48 -5.79
C ALA A 164 -5.40 7.15 -6.44
N LEU A 165 -4.73 8.02 -5.70
CA LEU A 165 -3.61 8.84 -6.17
C LEU A 165 -2.36 8.55 -5.35
N TRP A 166 -1.21 8.48 -6.01
CA TRP A 166 0.08 8.46 -5.34
C TRP A 166 0.52 9.89 -5.04
N LEU A 167 0.74 10.20 -3.76
CA LEU A 167 1.29 11.48 -3.32
C LEU A 167 2.56 11.24 -2.50
N PRO A 168 3.59 12.08 -2.64
CA PRO A 168 4.78 11.98 -1.82
C PRO A 168 4.44 12.38 -0.37
N LEU A 169 5.13 11.78 0.60
CA LEU A 169 4.77 11.90 2.03
C LEU A 169 4.94 13.32 2.57
N ASP A 170 5.77 14.14 1.94
CA ASP A 170 6.02 15.55 2.27
C ASP A 170 4.88 16.48 1.79
N GLU A 171 4.07 16.04 0.83
CA GLU A 171 2.82 16.70 0.45
C GLU A 171 1.63 16.31 1.34
N LEU A 172 1.86 15.43 2.32
CA LEU A 172 0.84 14.94 3.24
C LEU A 172 1.11 15.40 4.67
N ALA A 173 0.05 15.58 5.43
CA ALA A 173 0.08 15.93 6.84
C ALA A 173 -0.82 15.00 7.67
N PRO A 174 -0.44 14.67 8.91
CA PRO A 174 -1.25 13.84 9.80
C PRO A 174 -2.52 14.56 10.30
N HIS A 175 -2.53 15.89 10.26
CA HIS A 175 -3.60 16.75 10.72
C HIS A 175 -3.82 17.87 9.70
N PRO A 176 -5.03 18.44 9.61
CA PRO A 176 -5.27 19.58 8.74
C PRO A 176 -4.37 20.74 9.19
N THR A 177 -3.41 21.11 8.35
CA THR A 177 -2.64 22.33 8.51
C THR A 177 -3.58 23.50 8.22
N SER A 178 -3.76 24.40 9.19
CA SER A 178 -4.53 25.62 8.94
C SER A 178 -3.88 26.38 7.77
N PRO A 179 -4.67 26.85 6.78
CA PRO A 179 -4.13 27.66 5.70
C PRO A 179 -3.40 28.85 6.33
N ARG A 180 -2.16 29.10 5.87
CA ARG A 180 -1.36 30.23 6.33
C ARG A 180 -2.21 31.50 6.18
N PRO A 181 -2.39 32.32 7.22
CA PRO A 181 -3.15 33.55 7.09
C PRO A 181 -2.50 34.38 5.98
N VAL A 182 -3.27 34.66 4.93
CA VAL A 182 -2.86 35.57 3.87
C VAL A 182 -2.70 36.93 4.55
N PRO A 183 -1.51 37.57 4.55
CA PRO A 183 -1.36 38.90 5.09
C PRO A 183 -2.25 39.84 4.28
N GLY A 184 -3.40 40.24 4.84
CA GLY A 184 -4.34 41.16 4.18
C GLY A 184 -5.83 40.89 4.38
N PHE A 185 -6.26 39.78 5.00
CA PHE A 185 -7.67 39.56 5.34
C PHE A 185 -7.87 39.53 6.86
N GLU A 186 -8.09 40.72 7.43
CA GLU A 186 -8.70 40.89 8.74
C GLU A 186 -10.20 40.67 8.58
N VAL A 187 -10.71 39.54 9.08
CA VAL A 187 -12.17 39.39 9.28
C VAL A 187 -12.50 40.13 10.56
N VAL A 188 -12.98 41.36 10.42
CA VAL A 188 -13.61 42.10 11.51
C VAL A 188 -14.92 41.41 11.83
N VAL A 189 -15.02 40.87 13.05
CA VAL A 189 -16.28 40.47 13.69
C VAL A 189 -16.83 41.66 14.46
#